data_AF-A0A973FKA1-F1
#
_entry.id   AF-A0A973FKA1-F1
#
_cell.length_a   1.000
_cell.length_b   1.000
_cell.length_c   1.000
_cell.angle_alpha   90.00
_cell.angle_beta   90.00
_cell.angle_gamma   90.00
#
_symmetry.space_group_name_H-M   'P 1'
#
loop_
_entity.id
_entity.type
_entity.pdbx_description
1 polymer ?
#
loop_
_entity_poly.entity_id
_entity_poly.type
_entity_poly.pdbx_seq_one_letter_code
_entity_poly.pdbx_strand_id
1 'polypeptide(L)'
;MADQNETMSSLQQQTLSQLVKDLGIDSLPEDKQNELIIKMTEILLKRIFLETMEKLGDQGREEYEKMSEGQVEPEQVAAFFKDKIRNYDEMVETIVNEFREEMLGANS
;
A
#
# COMPACT_ATOMS: atom_id res chain seq x y z
N MET A 1 22.46 2.23 10.81
CA MET A 1 21.61 1.29 10.07
C MET A 1 20.28 1.99 9.93
N ALA A 2 20.01 2.58 8.76
CA ALA A 2 18.73 3.25 8.52
C ALA A 2 17.64 2.16 8.41
N ASP A 3 16.54 2.39 9.10
CA ASP A 3 15.44 1.44 9.23
C ASP A 3 14.77 1.29 7.85
N GLN A 4 14.78 0.07 7.30
CA GLN A 4 14.14 -0.21 6.02
C GLN A 4 12.62 0.02 6.09
N ASN A 5 12.05 0.03 7.30
CA ASN A 5 10.64 0.30 7.55
C ASN A 5 10.27 1.79 7.41
N GLU A 6 11.13 2.70 7.90
CA GLU A 6 10.99 4.14 7.62
C GLU A 6 11.06 4.42 6.11
N THR A 7 11.92 3.67 5.41
CA THR A 7 12.12 3.84 3.97
C THR A 7 10.85 3.47 3.19
N MET A 8 10.17 2.38 3.53
CA MET A 8 8.97 1.93 2.82
C MET A 8 7.74 2.82 3.10
N SER A 9 7.52 3.21 4.36
CA SER A 9 6.50 4.20 4.73
C SER A 9 6.77 5.57 4.08
N SER A 10 8.03 5.99 4.04
CA SER A 10 8.43 7.24 3.36
C SER A 10 8.22 7.18 1.84
N LEU A 11 8.48 6.03 1.20
CA LEU A 11 8.24 5.85 -0.24
C LEU A 11 6.75 5.96 -0.57
N GLN A 12 5.89 5.37 0.26
CA GLN A 12 4.43 5.46 0.13
C GLN A 12 3.95 6.90 0.31
N GLN A 13 4.44 7.61 1.33
CA GLN A 13 4.10 9.01 1.58
C GLN A 13 4.62 9.95 0.47
N GLN A 14 5.84 9.74 -0.02
CA GLN A 14 6.40 10.51 -1.14
C GLN A 14 5.62 10.26 -2.43
N THR A 15 5.24 9.01 -2.67
CA THR A 15 4.45 8.62 -3.85
C THR A 15 3.09 9.28 -3.82
N LEU A 16 2.39 9.23 -2.69
CA LEU A 16 1.09 9.86 -2.50
C LEU A 16 1.18 11.39 -2.62
N SER A 17 2.20 12.01 -2.02
CA SER A 17 2.43 13.46 -2.11
C SER A 17 2.69 13.94 -3.53
N GLN A 18 3.44 13.16 -4.32
CA GLN A 18 3.69 13.47 -5.71
C GLN A 18 2.41 13.30 -6.54
N LEU A 19 1.64 12.22 -6.29
CA LEU A 19 0.37 11.97 -6.96
C LEU A 19 -0.67 13.08 -6.71
N VAL A 20 -0.73 13.62 -5.49
CA VAL A 20 -1.59 14.78 -5.16
C VAL A 20 -1.26 16.00 -6.03
N LYS A 21 0.02 16.27 -6.26
CA LYS A 21 0.46 17.35 -7.16
C LYS A 21 0.14 17.04 -8.62
N ASP A 22 0.44 15.82 -9.06
CA ASP A 22 0.28 15.42 -10.45
C ASP A 22 -1.20 15.43 -10.89
N LEU A 23 -2.13 15.19 -9.95
CA LEU A 23 -3.57 15.24 -10.17
C LEU A 23 -4.19 16.63 -9.97
N GLY A 24 -3.39 17.64 -9.61
CA GLY A 24 -3.87 19.00 -9.29
C GLY A 24 -4.77 19.06 -8.05
N ILE A 25 -4.72 18.04 -7.18
CA ILE A 25 -5.50 17.98 -5.93
C ILE A 25 -5.03 19.09 -4.98
N ASP A 26 -3.75 19.46 -5.02
CA ASP A 26 -3.16 20.57 -4.25
C ASP A 26 -3.82 21.94 -4.49
N SER A 27 -4.58 22.09 -5.58
CA SER A 27 -5.36 23.29 -5.89
C SER A 27 -6.75 23.33 -5.22
N LEU A 28 -7.19 22.24 -4.60
CA LEU A 28 -8.49 22.14 -3.96
C LEU A 28 -8.48 22.73 -2.53
N PRO A 29 -9.65 23.04 -1.96
CA PRO A 29 -9.78 23.28 -0.52
C PRO A 29 -9.23 22.11 0.32
N GLU A 30 -8.55 22.42 1.43
CA GLU A 30 -7.83 21.44 2.27
C GLU A 30 -8.71 20.26 2.73
N ASP A 31 -9.98 20.52 3.05
CA ASP A 31 -10.97 19.51 3.39
C ASP A 31 -11.21 18.52 2.24
N LYS A 32 -11.30 19.02 1.01
CA LYS A 32 -11.44 18.18 -0.19
C LYS A 32 -10.15 17.45 -0.55
N GLN A 33 -8.99 18.06 -0.32
CA GLN A 33 -7.70 17.38 -0.49
C GLN A 33 -7.61 16.17 0.43
N ASN A 34 -7.88 16.38 1.72
CA ASN A 34 -7.83 15.33 2.73
C ASN A 34 -8.82 14.20 2.41
N GLU A 35 -10.05 14.53 2.01
CA GLU A 35 -11.05 13.53 1.64
C GLU A 35 -10.58 12.66 0.45
N LEU A 36 -10.01 13.28 -0.59
CA LEU A 36 -9.51 12.55 -1.76
C LEU A 36 -8.29 11.70 -1.41
N ILE A 37 -7.34 12.23 -0.65
CA ILE A 37 -6.15 11.51 -0.19
C ILE A 37 -6.55 10.27 0.61
N ILE A 38 -7.51 10.41 1.54
CA ILE A 38 -8.03 9.27 2.33
C ILE A 38 -8.64 8.22 1.41
N LYS A 39 -9.54 8.60 0.51
CA LYS A 39 -10.19 7.65 -0.43
C LYS A 39 -9.18 6.93 -1.32
N MET A 40 -8.21 7.64 -1.86
CA MET A 40 -7.17 7.06 -2.72
C MET A 40 -6.30 6.07 -1.93
N THR A 41 -5.92 6.43 -0.71
CA THR A 41 -5.14 5.58 0.18
C THR A 41 -5.91 4.30 0.54
N GLU A 42 -7.21 4.42 0.85
CA GLU A 42 -8.06 3.26 1.13
C GLU A 42 -8.17 2.30 -0.06
N ILE A 43 -8.32 2.82 -1.28
CA ILE A 43 -8.39 2.01 -2.50
C ILE A 43 -7.07 1.28 -2.74
N LEU A 44 -5.95 2.00 -2.63
CA LEU A 44 -4.61 1.44 -2.79
C LEU A 44 -4.33 0.32 -1.77
N LEU A 45 -4.62 0.56 -0.48
CA LEU A 45 -4.43 -0.44 0.57
C LEU A 45 -5.30 -1.68 0.35
N LYS A 46 -6.55 -1.52 -0.11
CA LYS A 46 -7.42 -2.65 -0.47
C LYS A 46 -6.84 -3.50 -1.61
N ARG A 47 -6.26 -2.88 -2.63
CA ARG A 47 -5.61 -3.60 -3.75
C ARG A 47 -4.40 -4.40 -3.27
N ILE A 48 -3.52 -3.76 -2.50
CA ILE A 48 -2.36 -4.43 -1.91
C ILE A 48 -2.81 -5.61 -1.05
N PHE A 49 -3.83 -5.42 -0.21
CA PHE A 49 -4.36 -6.46 0.65
C PHE A 49 -4.92 -7.65 -0.15
N LEU A 50 -5.73 -7.39 -1.19
CA LEU A 50 -6.32 -8.44 -2.02
C LEU A 50 -5.23 -9.27 -2.72
N GLU A 51 -4.25 -8.62 -3.36
CA GLU A 51 -3.14 -9.32 -4.02
C GLU A 51 -2.31 -10.11 -2.99
N THR A 52 -2.04 -9.53 -1.82
CA THR A 52 -1.34 -10.20 -0.72
C THR A 52 -2.07 -11.47 -0.31
N MET A 53 -3.38 -11.39 -0.07
CA MET A 53 -4.20 -12.55 0.28
C MET A 53 -4.21 -13.59 -0.83
N GLU A 54 -4.27 -13.18 -2.11
CA GLU A 54 -4.17 -14.11 -3.24
C GLU A 54 -2.84 -14.87 -3.26
N LYS A 55 -1.70 -14.17 -3.11
CA LYS A 55 -0.37 -14.80 -3.08
C LYS A 55 -0.13 -15.71 -1.87
N LEU A 56 -0.73 -15.40 -0.73
CA LEU A 56 -0.66 -16.27 0.46
C LEU A 56 -1.34 -17.63 0.24
N GLY A 57 -2.36 -17.69 -0.62
CA GLY A 57 -3.21 -18.86 -0.77
C GLY A 57 -3.94 -19.24 0.53
N ASP A 58 -4.64 -20.38 0.52
CA ASP A 58 -5.50 -20.76 1.64
C ASP A 58 -4.70 -21.01 2.94
N GLN A 59 -3.56 -21.68 2.86
CA GLN A 59 -2.74 -21.96 4.04
C GLN A 59 -2.13 -20.67 4.63
N GLY A 60 -1.60 -19.78 3.79
CA GLY A 60 -1.02 -18.53 4.26
C GLY A 60 -2.07 -17.58 4.87
N ARG A 61 -3.31 -17.61 4.36
CA ARG A 61 -4.45 -16.87 4.94
C ARG A 61 -4.82 -17.38 6.32
N GLU A 62 -4.87 -18.70 6.52
CA GLU A 62 -5.15 -19.29 7.83
C GLU A 62 -4.04 -18.94 8.85
N GLU A 63 -2.78 -18.95 8.43
CA GLU A 63 -1.66 -18.51 9.26
C GLU A 63 -1.75 -17.02 9.61
N TYR A 64 -2.14 -16.17 8.65
CA TYR A 64 -2.38 -14.75 8.87
C TYR A 64 -3.55 -14.51 9.85
N GLU A 65 -4.66 -15.24 9.69
CA GLU A 65 -5.83 -15.14 10.57
C GLU A 65 -5.45 -15.45 12.02
N LYS A 66 -4.78 -16.58 12.25
CA LYS A 66 -4.27 -16.97 13.59
C LYS A 66 -3.30 -15.94 14.17
N MET A 67 -2.45 -15.36 13.34
CA MET A 67 -1.52 -14.30 13.76
C MET A 67 -2.28 -13.02 14.16
N SER A 68 -3.37 -12.70 13.46
CA SER A 68 -4.19 -11.51 13.69
C SER A 68 -5.17 -11.61 14.86
N GLU A 69 -5.39 -12.80 15.41
CA GLU A 69 -6.20 -13.01 16.63
C GLU A 69 -5.51 -12.48 17.91
N GLY A 70 -4.20 -12.25 17.86
CA GLY A 70 -3.40 -11.70 18.96
C GLY A 70 -3.11 -10.19 18.82
N GLN A 71 -2.36 -9.65 19.79
CA GLN A 71 -1.68 -8.37 19.57
C GLN A 71 -0.47 -8.64 18.68
N VAL A 72 -0.55 -8.22 17.43
CA VAL A 72 0.54 -8.30 16.47
C VAL A 72 0.98 -6.90 16.10
N GLU A 73 2.29 -6.66 16.14
CA GLU A 73 2.84 -5.38 15.72
C GLU A 73 2.88 -5.30 14.18
N PRO A 74 2.68 -4.12 13.58
CA PRO A 74 2.72 -3.95 12.12
C PRO A 74 3.99 -4.53 11.46
N GLU A 75 5.13 -4.42 12.13
CA GLU A 75 6.43 -4.94 11.67
C GLU A 75 6.42 -6.47 11.53
N GLN A 76 5.71 -7.15 12.43
CA GLN A 76 5.61 -8.61 12.41
C GLN A 76 4.75 -9.08 11.24
N VAL A 77 3.67 -8.34 10.94
CA VAL A 77 2.83 -8.60 9.76
C VAL A 77 3.62 -8.40 8.47
N ALA A 78 4.38 -7.30 8.38
CA ALA A 78 5.22 -7.03 7.22
C ALA A 78 6.30 -8.11 7.03
N ALA A 79 6.95 -8.55 8.11
CA ALA A 79 7.92 -9.63 8.08
C ALA A 79 7.29 -10.95 7.62
N PHE A 80 6.10 -11.28 8.11
CA PHE A 80 5.35 -12.46 7.68
C PHE A 80 5.05 -12.43 6.17
N PHE A 81 4.55 -11.31 5.64
CA PHE A 81 4.28 -11.21 4.21
C PHE A 81 5.54 -11.33 3.35
N LYS A 82 6.66 -10.73 3.76
CA LYS A 82 7.95 -10.86 3.04
C LYS A 82 8.53 -12.27 3.09
N ASP A 83 8.29 -13.01 4.17
CA ASP A 83 8.71 -14.42 4.29
C ASP A 83 7.87 -15.34 3.39
N LYS A 84 6.56 -15.13 3.35
CA LYS A 84 5.62 -15.99 2.62
C LYS A 84 5.50 -15.67 1.14
N ILE A 85 5.66 -14.40 0.77
CA ILE A 85 5.49 -13.93 -0.60
C ILE A 85 6.84 -13.53 -1.16
N ARG A 86 7.34 -14.33 -2.10
CA ARG A 86 8.53 -13.98 -2.86
C ARG A 86 8.28 -12.67 -3.61
N ASN A 87 9.24 -11.74 -3.52
CA ASN A 87 9.20 -10.42 -4.15
C ASN A 87 8.00 -9.55 -3.67
N TYR A 88 7.60 -9.69 -2.41
CA TYR A 88 6.52 -8.89 -1.82
C TYR A 88 6.69 -7.39 -2.04
N ASP A 89 7.90 -6.86 -1.84
CA ASP A 89 8.17 -5.43 -1.99
C ASP A 89 8.00 -4.95 -3.45
N GLU A 90 8.45 -5.75 -4.42
CA GLU A 90 8.29 -5.46 -5.86
C GLU A 90 6.81 -5.50 -6.28
N MET A 91 6.03 -6.43 -5.72
CA MET A 91 4.59 -6.51 -5.93
C MET A 91 3.89 -5.25 -5.43
N VAL A 92 4.21 -4.80 -4.21
CA VAL A 92 3.67 -3.55 -3.64
C VAL A 92 4.04 -2.35 -4.51
N GLU A 93 5.30 -2.25 -4.93
CA GLU A 93 5.77 -1.18 -5.82
C GLU A 93 5.02 -1.17 -7.16
N THR A 94 4.80 -2.35 -7.74
CA THR A 94 4.04 -2.51 -9.00
C THR A 94 2.61 -1.99 -8.84
N ILE A 95 1.89 -2.42 -7.80
CA ILE A 95 0.51 -1.98 -7.53
C ILE A 95 0.43 -0.46 -7.33
N VAL A 96 1.41 0.11 -6.63
CA VAL A 96 1.50 1.57 -6.40
C VAL A 96 1.70 2.31 -7.72
N ASN A 97 2.57 1.81 -8.60
CA ASN A 97 2.83 2.43 -9.90
C ASN A 97 1.63 2.32 -10.84
N GLU A 98 1.00 1.14 -10.93
CA GLU A 98 -0.22 0.95 -11.72
C GLU A 98 -1.35 1.85 -11.22
N PHE A 99 -1.55 1.94 -9.90
CA PHE A 99 -2.54 2.83 -9.31
C PHE A 99 -2.26 4.30 -9.66
N ARG A 100 -0.99 4.74 -9.59
CA ARG A 100 -0.59 6.09 -10.02
C ARG A 100 -0.95 6.32 -11.49
N GLU A 101 -0.58 5.41 -12.38
CA GLU A 101 -0.85 5.53 -13.82
C GLU A 101 -2.34 5.60 -14.14
N GLU A 102 -3.16 4.78 -13.47
CA GLU A 102 -4.62 4.82 -13.57
C GLU A 102 -5.19 6.17 -13.16
N MET A 103 -4.72 6.73 -12.04
CA MET A 103 -5.18 8.03 -11.56
C MET A 103 -4.79 9.17 -12.51
N LEU A 104 -3.60 9.08 -13.13
CA LEU A 104 -3.12 10.06 -14.12
C LEU A 104 -3.77 9.91 -15.50
N GLY A 105 -4.60 8.88 -15.71
CA GLY A 105 -5.25 8.63 -16.99
C GLY A 105 -4.31 8.15 -18.10
N ALA A 106 -3.15 7.58 -17.74
CA ALA A 106 -2.15 7.10 -18.70
C ALA A 106 -2.62 5.88 -19.52
N ASN A 107 -3.76 5.28 -19.17
CA ASN A 107 -4.48 4.30 -19.99
C ASN A 107 -5.75 4.93 -20.59
N SER A 108 -5.57 5.78 -21.61
CA SER A 108 -6.64 6.29 -22.50
C SER A 108 -6.52 5.67 -23.88
#